data_AF-A0A095X9T7-F1
#
_entry.id   AF-A0A095X9T7-F1
#
_cell.length_a   1.000
_cell.length_b   1.000
_cell.length_c   1.000
_cell.angle_alpha   90.00
_cell.angle_beta   90.00
_cell.angle_gamma   90.00
#
_symmetry.space_group_name_H-M   'P 1'
#
loop_
_entity.id
_entity.type
_entity.pdbx_description
1 polymer ?
#
loop_
_entity_poly.entity_id
_entity_poly.type
_entity_poly.pdbx_seq_one_letter_code
_entity_poly.pdbx_strand_id
1 'polypeptide(L)'
;MKTINVFQSELNKEIPLEYIGKVIYIGASGGYGSLTNNVKYIIVRDDMGDLKVVDDSEEDYLYNLKNPRNFDNENDGQFYYVDDPQNILQKIGIKKYIPNL
;
A
#
# COMPACT_ATOMS: atom_id res chain seq x y z
N MET A 1 5.56 16.76 8.38
CA MET A 1 5.02 15.52 7.78
C MET A 1 5.90 14.37 8.24
N LYS A 2 5.31 13.20 8.55
CA LYS A 2 6.08 12.02 8.96
C LYS A 2 6.67 11.38 7.70
N THR A 3 7.91 10.93 7.75
CA THR A 3 8.56 10.17 6.67
C THR A 3 8.94 8.78 7.16
N ILE A 4 9.14 7.86 6.23
CA ILE A 4 9.73 6.54 6.46
C ILE A 4 10.81 6.29 5.41
N ASN A 5 11.78 5.45 5.73
CA ASN A 5 12.74 4.96 4.76
C ASN A 5 12.15 3.72 4.06
N VAL A 6 12.25 3.70 2.73
CA VAL A 6 11.85 2.56 1.88
C VAL A 6 13.05 2.18 1.01
N PHE A 7 13.35 0.88 0.93
CA PHE A 7 14.45 0.39 0.10
C PHE A 7 14.09 0.47 -1.38
N GLN A 8 15.06 0.82 -2.23
CA GLN A 8 14.94 0.85 -3.68
C GLN A 8 16.10 0.05 -4.28
N SER A 9 15.79 -1.07 -4.91
CA SER A 9 16.77 -1.99 -5.51
C SER A 9 17.48 -1.36 -6.71
N GLU A 10 16.80 -0.50 -7.49
CA GLU A 10 17.40 0.21 -8.63
C GLU A 10 18.51 1.17 -8.21
N LEU A 11 18.45 1.65 -6.96
CA LEU A 11 19.42 2.59 -6.39
C LEU A 11 20.31 1.92 -5.33
N ASN A 12 19.99 0.69 -4.94
CA ASN A 12 20.59 -0.06 -3.84
C ASN A 12 20.74 0.79 -2.55
N LYS A 13 19.67 1.48 -2.16
CA LYS A 13 19.63 2.32 -0.95
C LYS A 13 18.21 2.53 -0.45
N GLU A 14 18.10 2.95 0.80
CA GLU A 14 16.86 3.50 1.34
C GLU A 14 16.68 4.96 0.92
N ILE A 15 15.44 5.34 0.57
CA ILE A 15 15.05 6.72 0.33
C ILE A 15 13.93 7.13 1.30
N PRO A 16 13.93 8.37 1.81
CA PRO A 16 12.85 8.86 2.66
C PRO A 16 11.63 9.23 1.82
N LEU A 17 10.47 8.64 2.12
CA LEU A 17 9.18 8.93 1.49
C LEU A 17 8.17 9.48 2.50
N GLU A 18 7.22 10.31 2.06
CA GLU A 18 6.15 10.83 2.93
C GLU A 18 5.25 9.67 3.35
N TYR A 19 5.04 9.51 4.65
CA TYR A 19 4.10 8.53 5.20
C TYR A 19 2.67 9.06 5.07
N ILE A 20 1.83 8.31 4.35
CA ILE A 20 0.43 8.68 4.12
C ILE A 20 -0.50 7.93 5.07
N GLY A 21 -0.24 6.65 5.32
CA GLY A 21 -1.06 5.82 6.19
C GLY A 21 -0.76 4.35 6.06
N LYS A 22 -1.67 3.51 6.55
CA LYS A 22 -1.61 2.06 6.41
C LYS A 22 -2.95 1.52 5.92
N VAL A 23 -2.87 0.51 5.07
CA VAL A 23 -4.02 -0.28 4.62
C VAL A 23 -3.87 -1.73 5.02
N ILE A 24 -4.97 -2.46 5.12
CA ILE A 24 -5.00 -3.92 5.09
C ILE A 24 -5.54 -4.36 3.74
N TYR A 25 -4.91 -5.38 3.16
CA TYR A 25 -5.38 -6.03 1.95
C TYR A 25 -6.28 -7.21 2.29
N ILE A 26 -7.47 -7.25 1.71
CA ILE A 26 -8.41 -8.39 1.81
C ILE A 26 -8.68 -8.88 0.40
N GLY A 27 -8.20 -10.08 0.07
CA GLY A 27 -8.24 -10.61 -1.29
C GLY A 27 -7.46 -11.90 -1.46
N ALA A 28 -7.25 -12.33 -2.70
CA ALA A 28 -6.37 -13.47 -2.98
C ALA A 28 -4.90 -13.08 -2.79
N SER A 29 -4.12 -13.94 -2.11
CA SER A 29 -2.67 -13.76 -2.02
C SER A 29 -2.00 -13.98 -3.39
N GLY A 30 -1.05 -13.14 -3.73
CA GLY A 30 -0.23 -13.25 -4.94
C GLY A 30 0.98 -14.17 -4.75
N GLY A 31 1.84 -14.21 -5.78
CA GLY A 31 3.16 -14.84 -5.71
C GLY A 31 4.15 -14.07 -4.82
N TYR A 32 5.41 -14.49 -4.86
CA TYR A 32 6.49 -13.88 -4.07
C TYR A 32 6.64 -12.38 -4.37
N GLY A 33 6.67 -11.54 -3.33
CA GLY A 33 6.79 -10.09 -3.48
C GLY A 33 5.53 -9.39 -3.99
N SER A 34 4.34 -9.86 -3.59
CA SER A 34 3.05 -9.31 -4.02
C SER A 34 2.11 -9.12 -2.82
N LEU A 35 0.84 -8.77 -3.06
CA LEU A 35 -0.11 -8.57 -1.96
C LEU A 35 -0.57 -9.91 -1.38
N THR A 36 -0.52 -10.02 -0.06
CA THR A 36 -0.93 -11.18 0.74
C THR A 36 -2.16 -10.88 1.57
N ASN A 37 -3.13 -11.80 1.55
CA ASN A 37 -4.39 -11.64 2.28
C ASN A 37 -4.19 -11.37 3.77
N ASN A 38 -4.97 -10.44 4.33
CA ASN A 38 -4.92 -9.98 5.71
C ASN A 38 -3.59 -9.32 6.15
N VAL A 39 -2.70 -8.99 5.23
CA VAL A 39 -1.47 -8.25 5.53
C VAL A 39 -1.72 -6.75 5.48
N LYS A 40 -1.02 -6.03 6.37
CA LYS A 40 -1.06 -4.57 6.43
C LYS A 40 0.13 -3.99 5.69
N TYR A 41 -0.15 -3.03 4.82
CA TYR A 41 0.82 -2.36 3.98
C TYR A 41 0.89 -0.87 4.29
N ILE A 42 2.07 -0.28 4.09
CA ILE A 42 2.28 1.14 4.26
C ILE A 42 2.00 1.84 2.94
N ILE A 43 1.26 2.95 2.99
CA ILE A 43 1.09 3.85 1.87
C ILE A 43 2.05 5.02 2.02
N VAL A 44 2.84 5.25 1.00
CA VAL A 44 3.78 6.36 0.90
C VAL A 44 3.43 7.28 -0.26
N ARG A 45 3.98 8.49 -0.24
CA ARG A 45 3.96 9.41 -1.37
C ARG A 45 5.39 9.79 -1.75
N ASP A 46 5.67 9.76 -3.05
CA ASP A 46 6.93 10.20 -3.61
C ASP A 46 6.95 11.70 -3.95
N ASP A 47 8.07 12.17 -4.50
CA ASP A 47 8.28 13.58 -4.87
C ASP A 47 7.43 14.03 -6.07
N MET A 48 6.94 13.09 -6.88
CA MET A 48 6.00 13.35 -7.97
C MET A 48 4.55 13.46 -7.47
N GLY A 49 4.29 13.05 -6.24
CA GLY A 49 2.98 13.10 -5.61
C GLY A 49 2.18 11.81 -5.75
N ASP A 50 2.78 10.76 -6.30
CA ASP A 50 2.14 9.47 -6.52
C ASP A 50 2.02 8.71 -5.20
N LEU A 51 0.87 8.05 -5.01
CA LEU A 51 0.64 7.18 -3.86
C LEU A 51 1.06 5.76 -4.21
N LYS A 52 1.94 5.19 -3.39
CA LYS A 52 2.51 3.86 -3.62
C LYS A 52 2.36 2.96 -2.39
N VAL A 53 2.38 1.66 -2.62
CA VAL A 53 2.26 0.64 -1.60
C VAL A 53 3.65 0.06 -1.37
N VAL A 54 4.13 0.07 -0.13
CA VAL A 54 5.27 -0.74 0.27
C VAL A 54 4.77 -2.16 0.49
N ASP A 55 5.06 -3.07 -0.43
CA ASP A 55 4.50 -4.44 -0.44
C ASP A 55 5.41 -5.48 0.24
N ASP A 56 5.16 -6.78 0.03
CA ASP A 56 5.91 -7.88 0.65
C ASP A 56 7.39 -7.93 0.20
N SER A 57 7.79 -7.21 -0.86
CA SER A 57 9.19 -7.05 -1.27
C SER A 57 9.96 -6.01 -0.43
N GLU A 58 9.26 -5.25 0.42
CA GLU A 58 9.78 -4.09 1.16
C GLU A 58 10.10 -2.85 0.29
N GLU A 59 9.79 -2.89 -1.00
CA GLU A 59 9.91 -1.76 -1.94
C GLU A 59 8.54 -1.10 -2.20
N ASP A 60 8.53 0.14 -2.70
CA ASP A 60 7.29 0.82 -3.10
C ASP A 60 6.94 0.62 -4.57
N TYR A 61 5.69 0.19 -4.82
CA TYR A 61 5.15 0.05 -6.16
C TYR A 61 3.82 0.80 -6.34
N LEU A 62 3.55 1.16 -7.59
CA LEU A 62 2.27 1.73 -8.01
C LEU A 62 1.21 0.63 -8.07
N TYR A 63 0.23 0.72 -7.17
CA TYR A 63 -0.98 -0.09 -7.20
C TYR A 63 -2.20 0.79 -7.47
N ASN A 64 -3.21 0.23 -8.16
CA ASN A 64 -4.52 0.85 -8.14
C ASN A 64 -5.15 0.66 -6.74
N LEU A 65 -5.10 1.71 -5.91
CA LEU A 65 -5.56 1.61 -4.52
C LEU A 65 -7.06 1.25 -4.37
N LYS A 66 -7.89 1.48 -5.39
CA LYS A 66 -9.33 1.13 -5.38
C LYS A 66 -9.61 -0.26 -5.92
N ASN A 67 -8.68 -0.83 -6.66
CA ASN A 67 -8.79 -2.16 -7.22
C ASN A 67 -7.39 -2.79 -7.32
N PRO A 68 -6.76 -3.13 -6.18
CA PRO A 68 -5.45 -3.74 -6.18
C PRO A 68 -5.51 -5.10 -6.86
N ARG A 69 -4.70 -5.26 -7.91
CA ARG A 69 -4.57 -6.51 -8.64
C ARG A 69 -3.18 -7.09 -8.45
N ASN A 70 -3.13 -8.39 -8.25
CA ASN A 70 -1.91 -9.15 -8.35
C ASN A 70 -1.67 -9.54 -9.82
N PHE A 71 -0.41 -9.59 -10.24
CA PHE A 71 -0.03 -9.85 -11.64
C PHE A 71 -0.48 -11.26 -12.11
N ASP A 72 -0.43 -12.24 -11.23
CA ASP A 72 -0.67 -13.66 -11.56
C ASP A 72 -2.13 -14.09 -11.48
N ASN A 73 -3.00 -13.30 -10.86
CA ASN A 73 -4.40 -13.68 -10.62
C ASN A 73 -5.32 -12.48 -10.87
N GLU A 74 -6.27 -12.63 -11.78
CA GLU A 74 -7.26 -11.60 -12.13
C GLU A 74 -8.31 -11.31 -11.03
N ASN A 75 -8.14 -11.78 -9.79
CA ASN A 75 -9.18 -11.67 -8.76
C ASN A 75 -8.96 -10.55 -7.74
N ASP A 76 -10.04 -9.80 -7.58
CA ASP A 76 -10.15 -8.44 -7.04
C ASP A 76 -10.07 -8.39 -5.51
N GLY A 77 -8.89 -8.04 -4.99
CA GLY A 77 -8.75 -7.66 -3.59
C GLY A 77 -9.18 -6.22 -3.35
N GLN A 78 -9.28 -5.85 -2.07
CA GLN A 78 -9.60 -4.49 -1.67
C GLN A 78 -8.68 -4.04 -0.54
N PHE A 79 -8.23 -2.80 -0.66
CA PHE A 79 -7.56 -2.12 0.46
C PHE A 79 -8.58 -1.46 1.36
N TYR A 80 -8.35 -1.56 2.66
CA TYR A 80 -9.08 -0.83 3.68
C TYR A 80 -8.08 -0.10 4.56
N TYR A 81 -8.26 1.19 4.81
CA TYR A 81 -7.32 1.92 5.66
C TYR A 81 -7.49 1.51 7.13
N VAL A 82 -6.37 1.31 7.81
CA VAL A 82 -6.27 1.05 9.26
C VAL A 82 -5.63 2.23 9.99
N ASP A 83 -4.89 3.08 9.27
CA ASP A 83 -4.33 4.35 9.74
C ASP A 83 -4.37 5.38 8.59
N ASP A 84 -4.88 6.58 8.84
CA ASP A 84 -5.03 7.66 7.84
C ASP A 84 -4.93 9.05 8.52
N PRO A 85 -3.75 9.42 9.06
CA PRO A 85 -3.59 10.61 9.90
C PRO A 85 -3.90 11.93 9.20
N GLN A 86 -3.85 11.97 7.87
CA GLN A 86 -4.13 13.17 7.05
C GLN A 86 -5.48 13.11 6.33
N ASN A 87 -6.28 12.06 6.55
CA ASN A 87 -7.53 11.77 5.83
C ASN A 87 -7.35 11.67 4.30
N ILE A 88 -6.16 11.31 3.83
CA ILE A 88 -5.86 11.23 2.39
C ILE A 88 -6.50 9.97 1.81
N LEU A 89 -6.36 8.83 2.49
CA LEU A 89 -6.89 7.55 2.02
C LEU A 89 -8.42 7.57 1.98
N GLN A 90 -9.05 8.15 3.00
CA GLN A 90 -10.50 8.37 3.01
C GLN A 90 -10.96 9.28 1.86
N LYS A 91 -10.27 10.41 1.62
CA LYS A 91 -10.64 11.37 0.55
C LYS A 91 -10.56 10.78 -0.84
N ILE A 92 -9.60 9.89 -1.09
CA ILE A 92 -9.51 9.20 -2.39
C ILE A 92 -10.49 8.02 -2.49
N GLY A 93 -11.24 7.71 -1.43
CA GLY A 93 -12.32 6.73 -1.44
C GLY A 93 -11.96 5.34 -0.88
N ILE A 94 -10.82 5.20 -0.20
CA ILE A 94 -10.50 3.97 0.52
C ILE A 94 -11.38 3.89 1.77
N LYS A 95 -12.00 2.73 2.00
CA LYS A 95 -12.90 2.52 3.14
C LYS A 95 -12.09 2.20 4.39
N LYS A 96 -12.62 2.56 5.56
CA LYS A 96 -12.02 2.17 6.84
C LYS A 96 -12.15 0.66 7.01
N TYR A 97 -11.10 0.01 7.49
CA TYR A 97 -11.20 -1.38 7.91
C TYR A 97 -12.01 -1.49 9.20
N ILE A 98 -12.99 -2.39 9.21
CA ILE A 98 -13.80 -2.70 10.39
C ILE A 98 -13.62 -4.19 10.70
N PRO A 99 -12.90 -4.57 11.77
CA PRO A 99 -12.70 -5.97 12.10
C PRO A 99 -14.02 -6.62 12.55
N ASN A 100 -14.24 -7.87 12.12
CA ASN A 100 -15.34 -8.76 12.55
C ASN A 100 -16.76 -8.27 12.20
N LEU A 101 -16.91 -7.54 11.10
CA LEU A 101 -18.21 -7.18 10.50
C LEU A 101 -18.41 -7.90 9.17
#